data_AF-A0A5B7YD90-F1
#
_entry.id   AF-A0A5B7YD90-F1
#
_cell.length_a   1.000
_cell.length_b   1.000
_cell.length_c   1.000
_cell.angle_alpha   90.00
_cell.angle_beta   90.00
_cell.angle_gamma   90.00
#
_symmetry.space_group_name_H-M   'P 1'
#
loop_
_entity.id
_entity.type
_entity.pdbx_description
1 polymer ?
#
loop_
_entity_poly.entity_id
_entity_poly.type
_entity_poly.pdbx_seq_one_letter_code
_entity_poly.pdbx_strand_id
1 'polypeptide(L)'
;MISPKSQLLFEELIAALKDAELYDNVRDFNMWASTFSTNDQTAKIAAVRKMKDRCHPKLLGDYRLSVKGNGSYPVVEFLERLINSFSEDLNKQ
;
A
#
# COMPACT_ATOMS: atom_id res chain seq x y z
N MET A 1 -11.34 -0.21 -9.93
CA MET A 1 -10.74 1.15 -9.92
C MET A 1 -10.39 1.51 -8.49
N ILE A 2 -9.22 2.11 -8.26
CA ILE A 2 -8.75 2.52 -6.92
C ILE A 2 -9.48 3.82 -6.53
N SER A 3 -9.90 3.96 -5.27
CA SER A 3 -10.52 5.20 -4.78
C SER A 3 -9.49 6.32 -4.55
N PRO A 4 -9.89 7.60 -4.55
CA PRO A 4 -8.98 8.72 -4.25
C PRO A 4 -8.27 8.57 -2.90
N LYS A 5 -8.95 7.99 -1.89
CA LYS A 5 -8.38 7.69 -0.57
C LYS A 5 -7.24 6.68 -0.66
N SER A 6 -7.45 5.56 -1.36
CA SER A 6 -6.41 4.55 -1.56
C SER A 6 -5.25 5.09 -2.39
N GLN A 7 -5.53 5.92 -3.41
CA GLN A 7 -4.50 6.57 -4.22
C GLN A 7 -3.60 7.48 -3.36
N LEU A 8 -4.19 8.33 -2.51
CA LEU A 8 -3.44 9.21 -1.62
C LEU A 8 -2.53 8.43 -0.66
N LEU A 9 -3.09 7.44 0.03
CA LEU A 9 -2.32 6.59 0.95
C LEU A 9 -1.21 5.82 0.21
N PHE A 10 -1.46 5.40 -1.03
CA PHE A 10 -0.46 4.73 -1.84
C PHE A 10 0.70 5.67 -2.21
N GLU A 11 0.41 6.89 -2.64
CA GLU A 11 1.43 7.90 -2.96
C GLU A 11 2.28 8.27 -1.74
N GLU A 12 1.67 8.41 -0.56
CA GLU A 12 2.38 8.64 0.71
C GLU A 12 3.33 7.47 1.04
N LEU A 13 2.91 6.22 0.82
CA LEU A 13 3.77 5.05 1.00
C LEU A 13 4.94 5.09 0.03
N ILE A 14 4.68 5.32 -1.27
CA ILE A 14 5.72 5.34 -2.30
C ILE A 14 6.75 6.43 -2.01
N ALA A 15 6.33 7.61 -1.56
CA ALA A 15 7.24 8.67 -1.14
C ALA A 15 8.11 8.23 0.04
N ALA A 16 7.51 7.67 1.10
CA ALA A 16 8.24 7.23 2.28
C ALA A 16 9.23 6.10 1.98
N LEU A 17 8.87 5.16 1.09
CA LEU A 17 9.76 4.10 0.65
C LEU A 17 10.94 4.63 -0.19
N LYS A 18 10.72 5.65 -1.03
CA LYS A 18 11.80 6.31 -1.79
C LYS A 18 12.75 7.07 -0.89
N ASP A 19 12.23 7.79 0.11
CA ASP A 19 13.02 8.52 1.10
C ASP A 19 13.88 7.57 1.95
N ALA A 20 13.42 6.33 2.14
CA ALA A 20 14.17 5.26 2.81
C ALA A 20 15.02 4.40 1.86
N GLU A 21 15.15 4.78 0.58
CA GLU A 21 15.92 4.07 -0.45
C GLU A 21 15.47 2.60 -0.70
N LEU A 22 14.23 2.27 -0.37
CA LEU A 22 13.65 0.93 -0.50
C LEU A 22 13.05 0.69 -1.90
N TYR A 23 13.86 0.86 -2.94
CA TYR A 23 13.40 0.86 -4.34
C TYR A 23 12.79 -0.47 -4.81
N ASP A 24 13.23 -1.62 -4.28
CA ASP A 24 12.60 -2.91 -4.58
C ASP A 24 11.14 -2.95 -4.08
N ASN A 25 10.88 -2.41 -2.88
CA ASN A 25 9.52 -2.30 -2.37
C ASN A 25 8.69 -1.33 -3.23
N VAL A 26 9.27 -0.19 -3.64
CA VAL A 26 8.61 0.74 -4.58
C VAL A 26 8.18 0.04 -5.87
N ARG A 27 9.07 -0.77 -6.47
CA ARG A 27 8.76 -1.53 -7.68
C ARG A 27 7.61 -2.51 -7.45
N ASP A 28 7.69 -3.29 -6.37
CA ASP A 28 6.69 -4.31 -6.04
C ASP A 28 5.30 -3.70 -5.80
N PHE A 29 5.23 -2.62 -5.02
CA PHE A 29 3.96 -1.93 -4.74
C PHE A 29 3.34 -1.33 -6.00
N ASN A 30 4.13 -0.70 -6.88
CA ASN A 30 3.64 -0.19 -8.17
C ASN A 30 3.11 -1.30 -9.07
N MET A 31 3.81 -2.45 -9.11
CA MET A 31 3.37 -3.61 -9.88
C MET A 31 2.04 -4.18 -9.35
N TRP A 32 1.85 -4.20 -8.04
CA TRP A 32 0.59 -4.67 -7.46
C TRP A 32 -0.54 -3.66 -7.64
N ALA A 33 -0.27 -2.35 -7.50
CA ALA A 33 -1.27 -1.31 -7.70
C ALA A 33 -1.78 -1.26 -9.15
N SER A 34 -0.92 -1.51 -10.14
CA SER A 34 -1.34 -1.53 -11.56
C SER A 34 -2.37 -2.61 -11.88
N THR A 35 -2.44 -3.69 -11.08
CA THR A 35 -3.46 -4.75 -11.26
C THR A 35 -4.89 -4.25 -11.11
N PHE A 36 -5.11 -3.16 -10.37
CA PHE A 36 -6.43 -2.55 -10.17
C PHE A 36 -7.00 -1.85 -11.41
N SER A 37 -6.16 -1.60 -12.42
CA SER A 37 -6.57 -1.10 -13.73
C SER A 37 -7.07 -2.21 -14.66
N THR A 38 -6.91 -3.48 -14.28
CA THR A 38 -7.38 -4.62 -15.06
C THR A 38 -8.82 -5.02 -14.68
N ASN A 39 -9.45 -5.89 -15.48
CA ASN A 39 -10.75 -6.48 -15.16
C ASN A 39 -10.63 -7.81 -14.37
N ASP A 40 -9.42 -8.25 -14.03
CA ASP A 40 -9.18 -9.52 -13.35
C ASP A 40 -9.34 -9.38 -11.83
N GLN A 41 -10.48 -9.84 -11.30
CA GLN A 41 -10.76 -9.77 -9.87
C GLN A 41 -9.84 -10.67 -9.03
N THR A 42 -9.44 -11.83 -9.56
CA THR A 42 -8.51 -12.75 -8.88
C THR A 42 -7.14 -12.11 -8.75
N ALA A 43 -6.64 -11.45 -9.80
CA ALA A 43 -5.38 -10.72 -9.78
C ALA A 43 -5.41 -9.57 -8.76
N LYS A 44 -6.50 -8.79 -8.68
CA LYS A 44 -6.63 -7.70 -7.71
C LYS A 44 -6.63 -8.22 -6.26
N ILE A 45 -7.34 -9.31 -5.98
CA ILE A 45 -7.33 -9.96 -4.66
C ILE A 45 -5.91 -10.44 -4.31
N ALA A 46 -5.22 -11.07 -5.26
CA ALA A 46 -3.84 -11.51 -5.05
C ALA A 46 -2.89 -10.33 -4.80
N ALA A 47 -3.08 -9.20 -5.48
CA ALA A 47 -2.30 -7.99 -5.27
C ALA A 47 -2.49 -7.42 -3.85
N VAL A 48 -3.73 -7.33 -3.35
CA VAL A 48 -4.00 -6.86 -1.97
C VAL A 48 -3.39 -7.79 -0.94
N ARG A 49 -3.44 -9.11 -1.15
CA ARG A 49 -2.77 -10.07 -0.26
C ARG A 49 -1.27 -9.84 -0.22
N LYS A 50 -0.61 -9.67 -1.38
CA LYS A 50 0.83 -9.39 -1.46
C LYS A 50 1.20 -8.06 -0.80
N MET A 51 0.40 -7.01 -1.01
CA MET A 51 0.56 -5.73 -0.32
C MET A 51 0.47 -5.93 1.20
N LYS A 52 -0.54 -6.66 1.69
CA LYS A 52 -0.73 -6.95 3.11
C LYS A 52 0.46 -7.69 3.70
N ASP A 53 0.94 -8.73 3.02
CA ASP A 53 2.09 -9.50 3.47
C ASP A 53 3.34 -8.61 3.55
N ARG A 54 3.56 -7.75 2.53
CA ARG A 54 4.69 -6.82 2.52
C ARG A 54 4.59 -5.76 3.61
N CYS A 55 3.39 -5.26 3.90
CA CYS A 55 3.10 -4.33 4.98
C CYS A 55 3.25 -4.94 6.39
N HIS A 56 3.50 -6.24 6.51
CA HIS A 56 3.66 -6.90 7.81
C HIS A 56 4.86 -6.32 8.58
N PRO A 57 4.80 -6.19 9.93
CA PRO A 57 5.88 -5.60 10.71
C PRO A 57 7.26 -6.23 10.49
N LYS A 58 7.30 -7.56 10.38
CA LYS A 58 8.52 -8.33 10.03
C LYS A 58 9.18 -7.94 8.71
N LEU A 59 8.43 -7.34 7.78
CA LEU A 59 8.95 -6.91 6.48
C LEU A 59 9.12 -5.40 6.42
N LEU A 60 8.07 -4.62 6.72
CA LEU A 60 8.11 -3.17 6.60
C LEU A 60 7.99 -2.39 7.92
N GLY A 61 7.48 -2.98 9.00
CA GLY A 61 7.17 -2.23 10.23
C GLY A 61 8.38 -1.79 11.03
N ASP A 62 9.54 -2.41 10.80
CA ASP A 62 10.80 -2.01 11.43
C ASP A 62 11.50 -0.84 10.69
N TYR A 63 11.08 -0.53 9.47
CA TYR A 63 11.60 0.65 8.79
C TYR A 63 11.03 1.90 9.45
N ARG A 64 11.91 2.84 9.80
CA ARG A 64 11.54 4.18 10.29
C ARG A 64 10.99 5.05 9.15
N LEU A 65 9.95 4.56 8.46
CA LEU A 65 9.33 5.26 7.35
C LEU A 65 8.66 6.55 7.86
N SER A 66 9.00 7.67 7.21
CA SER A 66 8.33 8.94 7.45
C SER A 66 7.20 9.10 6.44
N VAL A 67 6.04 8.53 6.78
CA VAL A 67 4.82 8.72 5.98
C VAL A 67 4.22 10.08 6.33
N LYS A 68 4.00 10.93 5.33
CA LYS A 68 3.44 12.28 5.48
C LYS A 68 1.92 12.24 5.66
N GLY A 69 1.43 11.46 6.61
CA GLY A 69 0.05 11.50 7.05
C GLY A 69 -0.16 12.61 8.09
N ASN A 70 -1.38 13.11 8.21
CA ASN A 70 -1.81 14.19 9.14
C ASN A 70 -1.66 13.88 10.66
N GLY A 71 -0.69 13.06 11.07
CA GLY A 71 -0.36 12.75 12.47
C GLY A 71 0.84 11.82 12.55
N SER A 72 1.57 11.86 13.68
CA SER A 72 2.65 10.91 13.97
C SER A 72 2.07 9.55 14.36
N TYR A 73 1.41 8.88 13.42
CA TYR A 73 0.94 7.51 13.64
C TYR A 73 2.14 6.56 13.50
N PRO A 74 2.20 5.47 14.29
CA PRO A 74 3.10 4.36 14.00
C PRO A 74 2.94 3.93 12.55
N VAL A 75 4.06 3.66 11.86
CA VAL A 75 4.05 3.21 10.44
C VAL A 75 3.08 2.04 10.23
N VAL A 76 2.94 1.16 11.22
CA VAL A 76 2.01 0.03 11.22
C VAL A 76 0.56 0.47 11.02
N GLU A 77 0.10 1.49 11.76
CA GLU A 77 -1.29 1.99 11.63
C GLU A 77 -1.55 2.59 10.25
N PHE A 78 -0.56 3.28 9.67
CA PHE A 78 -0.66 3.78 8.31
C PHE A 78 -0.78 2.62 7.30
N LEU A 79 0.04 1.59 7.44
CA LEU A 79 0.00 0.42 6.57
C LEU A 79 -1.33 -0.33 6.69
N GLU A 80 -1.90 -0.45 7.90
CA GLU A 80 -3.23 -1.01 8.10
C GLU A 80 -4.32 -0.19 7.39
N ARG A 81 -4.27 1.14 7.49
CA ARG A 81 -5.21 2.04 6.78
C ARG A 81 -5.11 1.87 5.26
N LEU A 82 -3.91 1.75 4.71
CA LEU A 82 -3.68 1.51 3.30
C LEU A 82 -4.33 0.19 2.85
N ILE A 83 -4.06 -0.91 3.56
CA ILE A 83 -4.61 -2.23 3.23
C ILE A 83 -6.13 -2.27 3.36
N ASN A 84 -6.68 -1.63 4.38
CA ASN A 84 -8.13 -1.52 4.55
C ASN A 84 -8.76 -0.74 3.39
N SER A 85 -8.13 0.36 2.96
CA SER A 85 -8.63 1.17 1.83
C SER A 85 -8.64 0.37 0.51
N PHE A 86 -7.56 -0.38 0.21
CA PHE A 86 -7.54 -1.25 -0.96
C PHE A 86 -8.55 -2.40 -0.88
N SER A 87 -8.79 -2.93 0.32
CA SER A 87 -9.79 -3.98 0.54
C SER A 87 -11.23 -3.45 0.38
N GLU A 88 -11.50 -2.21 0.82
CA GLU A 88 -12.76 -1.52 0.57
C GLU A 88 -13.00 -1.32 -0.94
N ASP A 89 -11.97 -0.95 -1.69
CA ASP A 89 -12.06 -0.77 -3.15
C ASP A 89 -12.33 -2.09 -3.90
N LEU A 90 -11.89 -3.23 -3.36
CA LEU A 90 -12.20 -4.56 -3.89
C LEU A 90 -13.67 -4.94 -3.68
N ASN A 91 -14.24 -4.60 -2.52
CA ASN A 91 -15.59 -4.99 -2.13
C ASN A 91 -16.69 -4.11 -2.76
N LYS A 92 -16.31 -2.96 -3.34
CA LYS A 92 -17.23 -2.01 -4.02
C LYS A 92 -17.33 -2.24 -5.54
N GLN A 93 -16.58 -3.19 -6.09
CA GLN A 93 -16.58 -3.56 -7.51
C GLN A 93 -17.45 -4.80 -7.73
#